data_AF-A0A160VUU0-F1
#
_entry.id   AF-A0A160VUU0-F1
#
_cell.length_a   1.000
_cell.length_b   1.000
_cell.length_c   1.000
_cell.angle_alpha   90.00
_cell.angle_beta   90.00
_cell.angle_gamma   90.00
#
_symmetry.space_group_name_H-M   'P 1'
#
loop_
_entity.id
_entity.type
_entity.pdbx_description
1 polymer ?
#
loop_
_entity_poly.entity_id
_entity_poly.type
_entity_poly.pdbx_seq_one_letter_code
_entity_poly.pdbx_strand_id
1 'polypeptide(L)'
;MGHMAIFGLGVFAFIVAFILYLAVEAVFIYGGAKLAGIEGASFGKAFIAALALLILMPIFGFIFGIVFAFVPIIGHILALLLTFLAGLWIIKVVFSTSWIKAFITAIFAFILAILVAFFLAVLFGLSLFALL
;
A
#
# COMPACT_ATOMS: atom_id res chain seq x y z
N MET A 1 26.39 25.91 -2.92
CA MET A 1 26.78 24.50 -2.65
C MET A 1 25.92 23.84 -1.56
N GLY A 2 25.49 24.54 -0.50
CA GLY A 2 24.68 23.93 0.57
C GLY A 2 23.30 23.38 0.17
N HIS A 3 22.57 24.01 -0.77
CA HIS A 3 21.22 23.56 -1.13
C HIS A 3 21.23 22.29 -1.98
N MET A 4 22.23 22.12 -2.86
CA MET A 4 22.38 20.88 -3.64
C MET A 4 22.80 19.69 -2.78
N ALA A 5 23.59 19.93 -1.72
CA ALA A 5 23.94 18.88 -0.75
C ALA A 5 22.72 18.45 0.10
N ILE A 6 21.91 19.41 0.56
CA ILE A 6 20.65 19.13 1.30
C ILE A 6 19.65 18.40 0.39
N PHE A 7 19.53 18.83 -0.87
CA PHE A 7 18.66 18.17 -1.86
C PHE A 7 19.12 16.73 -2.14
N GLY A 8 20.43 16.51 -2.30
CA GLY A 8 21.02 15.17 -2.48
C GLY A 8 20.78 14.24 -1.28
N LEU A 9 20.93 14.76 -0.06
CA LEU A 9 20.62 14.02 1.17
C LEU A 9 19.13 13.69 1.29
N GLY A 10 18.25 14.63 0.92
CA GLY A 10 16.79 14.43 0.93
C GLY A 10 16.34 13.35 -0.06
N VAL A 11 16.84 13.38 -1.29
CA VAL A 11 16.53 12.35 -2.30
C VAL A 11 17.03 10.97 -1.88
N PHE A 12 18.25 10.89 -1.34
CA PHE A 12 18.79 9.62 -0.84
C PHE A 12 17.95 9.07 0.32
N ALA A 13 17.61 9.89 1.31
CA ALA A 13 16.77 9.49 2.44
C ALA A 13 15.39 9.01 1.97
N PHE A 14 14.79 9.69 0.97
CA PHE A 14 13.52 9.28 0.38
C PHE A 14 13.61 7.91 -0.29
N ILE A 15 14.63 7.65 -1.10
CA ILE A 15 14.83 6.35 -1.77
C ILE A 15 15.00 5.24 -0.73
N VAL A 16 15.80 5.48 0.32
CA VAL A 16 16.01 4.49 1.39
C VAL A 16 14.71 4.22 2.14
N ALA A 17 13.97 5.26 2.53
CA ALA A 17 12.68 5.11 3.19
C ALA A 17 11.66 4.36 2.31
N PHE A 18 11.64 4.64 1.01
CA PHE A 18 10.79 3.96 0.04
C PHE A 18 11.10 2.46 -0.07
N ILE A 19 12.38 2.09 -0.17
CA ILE A 19 12.79 0.68 -0.23
C ILE A 19 12.46 -0.04 1.09
N LEU A 20 12.71 0.61 2.24
CA LEU A 20 12.38 0.04 3.55
C LEU A 20 10.89 -0.16 3.71
N TYR A 21 10.07 0.81 3.29
CA TYR A 21 8.61 0.68 3.26
C TYR A 21 8.17 -0.54 2.46
N LEU A 22 8.67 -0.69 1.23
CA LEU A 22 8.34 -1.84 0.37
C LEU A 22 8.79 -3.18 0.98
N ALA A 23 9.97 -3.21 1.60
CA ALA A 23 10.48 -4.42 2.24
C ALA A 23 9.60 -4.83 3.43
N VAL A 24 9.20 -3.86 4.28
CA VAL A 24 8.28 -4.11 5.40
C VAL A 24 6.93 -4.56 4.87
N GLU A 25 6.35 -3.88 3.89
CA GLU A 25 5.08 -4.27 3.27
C GLU A 25 5.13 -5.69 2.69
N ALA A 26 6.21 -6.04 2.02
CA ALA A 26 6.45 -7.39 1.52
C ALA A 26 6.48 -8.44 2.63
N VAL A 27 7.02 -8.14 3.82
CA VAL A 27 6.99 -9.08 4.97
C VAL A 27 5.56 -9.38 5.39
N PHE A 28 4.70 -8.37 5.49
CA PHE A 28 3.31 -8.55 5.90
C PHE A 28 2.49 -9.28 4.83
N ILE A 29 2.66 -8.92 3.55
CA ILE A 29 2.04 -9.63 2.44
C ILE A 29 2.51 -11.09 2.39
N TYR A 30 3.80 -11.34 2.59
CA TYR A 30 4.36 -12.69 2.62
C TYR A 30 3.78 -13.52 3.76
N GLY A 31 3.72 -12.95 4.98
CA GLY A 31 3.10 -13.57 6.14
C GLY A 31 1.62 -13.89 5.89
N GLY A 32 0.88 -12.93 5.34
CA GLY A 32 -0.53 -13.12 4.97
C GLY A 32 -0.73 -14.21 3.91
N ALA A 33 0.15 -14.28 2.92
CA ALA A 33 0.11 -15.31 1.88
C ALA A 33 0.39 -16.71 2.45
N LYS A 34 1.31 -16.83 3.41
CA LYS A 34 1.58 -18.09 4.12
C LYS A 34 0.40 -18.52 4.98
N LEU A 35 -0.21 -17.59 5.72
CA LEU A 35 -1.38 -17.88 6.56
C LEU A 35 -2.62 -18.21 5.73
N ALA A 36 -2.77 -17.61 4.55
CA ALA A 36 -3.80 -17.95 3.57
C ALA A 36 -3.58 -19.31 2.88
N GLY A 37 -2.46 -20.01 3.16
CA GLY A 37 -2.12 -21.28 2.52
C GLY A 37 -1.88 -21.16 1.02
N ILE A 38 -1.24 -20.07 0.56
CA ILE A 38 -0.86 -19.91 -0.85
C ILE A 38 0.40 -20.75 -1.12
N GLU A 39 0.23 -21.78 -1.95
CA GLU A 39 1.32 -22.60 -2.46
C GLU A 39 2.25 -21.76 -3.35
N GLY A 40 3.56 -21.90 -3.16
CA GLY A 40 4.53 -21.09 -3.89
C GLY A 40 4.58 -19.61 -3.48
N ALA A 41 4.06 -19.25 -2.29
CA ALA A 41 4.29 -17.94 -1.69
C ALA A 41 5.80 -17.75 -1.40
N SER A 42 6.38 -16.70 -1.96
CA SER A 42 7.78 -16.29 -1.77
C SER A 42 7.87 -14.80 -1.43
N PHE A 43 8.95 -14.40 -0.77
CA PHE A 43 9.20 -12.98 -0.47
C PHE A 43 9.30 -12.14 -1.75
N GLY A 44 9.92 -12.68 -2.81
CA GLY A 44 10.02 -11.97 -4.10
C GLY A 44 8.65 -11.66 -4.71
N LYS A 45 7.69 -12.61 -4.66
CA LYS A 45 6.31 -12.34 -5.07
C LYS A 45 5.64 -11.31 -4.18
N ALA A 46 5.87 -11.37 -2.87
CA ALA A 46 5.33 -10.37 -1.93
C ALA A 46 5.89 -8.97 -2.18
N PHE A 47 7.17 -8.85 -2.51
CA PHE A 47 7.79 -7.58 -2.88
C PHE A 47 7.25 -7.01 -4.18
N ILE A 48 7.06 -7.86 -5.21
CA ILE A 48 6.40 -7.47 -6.46
C ILE A 48 4.95 -7.03 -6.19
N ALA A 49 4.23 -7.73 -5.32
CA ALA A 49 2.88 -7.36 -4.93
C ALA A 49 2.85 -6.00 -4.20
N ALA A 50 3.75 -5.76 -3.24
CA ALA A 50 3.89 -4.48 -2.55
C ALA A 50 4.16 -3.33 -3.55
N LEU A 51 5.12 -3.54 -4.46
CA LEU A 51 5.44 -2.55 -5.50
C LEU A 51 4.25 -2.29 -6.42
N ALA A 52 3.56 -3.35 -6.85
CA ALA A 52 2.38 -3.24 -7.71
C ALA A 52 1.22 -2.55 -6.98
N LEU A 53 0.98 -2.84 -5.71
CA LEU A 53 -0.03 -2.16 -4.90
C LEU A 53 0.29 -0.67 -4.78
N LEU A 54 1.53 -0.33 -4.41
CA LEU A 54 1.97 1.05 -4.25
C LEU A 54 1.82 1.89 -5.53
N ILE A 55 2.09 1.30 -6.70
CA ILE A 55 2.01 2.02 -7.99
C ILE A 55 0.58 1.99 -8.56
N LEU A 56 -0.05 0.82 -8.62
CA LEU A 56 -1.32 0.65 -9.33
C LEU A 56 -2.53 1.09 -8.51
N MET A 57 -2.51 0.99 -7.18
CA MET A 57 -3.67 1.40 -6.38
C MET A 57 -3.99 2.90 -6.48
N PRO A 58 -3.01 3.83 -6.41
CA PRO A 58 -3.29 5.25 -6.64
C PRO A 58 -3.84 5.52 -8.04
N ILE A 59 -3.35 4.80 -9.06
CA ILE A 59 -3.83 4.91 -10.44
C ILE A 59 -5.29 4.43 -10.54
N PHE A 60 -5.61 3.25 -10.00
CA PHE A 60 -6.98 2.75 -9.99
C PHE A 60 -7.91 3.65 -9.19
N GLY A 61 -7.47 4.12 -8.02
CA GLY A 61 -8.23 5.06 -7.20
C GLY A 61 -8.53 6.37 -7.94
N PHE A 62 -7.56 6.92 -8.66
CA PHE A 62 -7.74 8.10 -9.50
C PHE A 62 -8.73 7.85 -10.66
N ILE A 63 -8.55 6.74 -11.39
CA ILE A 63 -9.44 6.37 -12.50
C ILE A 63 -10.88 6.21 -12.00
N PHE A 64 -11.10 5.41 -10.97
CA PHE A 64 -12.44 5.18 -10.43
C PHE A 64 -13.01 6.45 -9.80
N GLY A 65 -12.19 7.26 -9.14
CA GLY A 65 -12.60 8.56 -8.61
C GLY A 65 -13.15 9.48 -9.69
N ILE A 66 -12.49 9.58 -10.85
CA ILE A 66 -12.96 10.38 -11.99
C ILE A 66 -14.22 9.76 -12.61
N VAL A 67 -14.20 8.45 -12.86
CA VAL A 67 -15.31 7.73 -13.50
C VAL A 67 -16.59 7.87 -12.68
N PHE A 68 -16.51 7.92 -11.36
CA PHE A 68 -17.70 8.03 -10.51
C PHE A 68 -17.92 9.43 -9.91
N ALA A 69 -17.14 10.44 -10.34
CA ALA A 69 -17.20 11.80 -9.80
C ALA A 69 -18.58 12.46 -9.95
N PHE A 70 -19.36 12.06 -10.95
CA PHE A 70 -20.67 12.65 -11.27
C PHE A 70 -21.81 12.11 -10.40
N VAL A 71 -21.61 11.07 -9.59
CA VAL A 71 -22.63 10.53 -8.68
C VAL A 71 -22.26 10.88 -7.24
N PRO A 72 -22.95 11.85 -6.60
CA PRO A 72 -22.68 12.20 -5.20
C PRO A 72 -22.88 10.99 -4.29
N ILE A 73 -21.97 10.82 -3.31
CA ILE A 73 -22.01 9.78 -2.26
C ILE A 73 -21.86 8.35 -2.79
N ILE A 74 -22.81 7.87 -3.61
CA ILE A 74 -22.81 6.51 -4.19
C ILE A 74 -21.59 6.31 -5.08
N GLY A 75 -21.20 7.32 -5.86
CA GLY A 75 -20.02 7.25 -6.72
C GLY A 75 -18.73 7.02 -5.92
N HIS A 76 -18.57 7.70 -4.79
CA HIS A 76 -17.41 7.50 -3.91
C HIS A 76 -17.38 6.10 -3.29
N ILE A 77 -18.53 5.56 -2.88
CA ILE A 77 -18.62 4.20 -2.34
C ILE A 77 -18.25 3.18 -3.41
N LEU A 78 -18.77 3.33 -4.63
CA LEU A 78 -18.43 2.46 -5.76
C LEU A 78 -16.95 2.52 -6.11
N ALA A 79 -16.38 3.74 -6.17
CA ALA A 79 -14.95 3.92 -6.44
C ALA A 79 -14.07 3.24 -5.37
N LEU A 80 -14.45 3.34 -4.09
CA LEU A 80 -13.74 2.68 -2.99
C LEU A 80 -13.81 1.15 -3.10
N LEU A 81 -15.00 0.60 -3.38
CA LEU A 81 -15.19 -0.84 -3.56
C LEU A 81 -14.38 -1.38 -4.75
N LEU A 82 -14.39 -0.69 -5.89
CA LEU A 82 -13.63 -1.11 -7.07
C LEU A 82 -12.12 -1.00 -6.85
N THR A 83 -11.67 0.03 -6.12
CA THR A 83 -10.25 0.17 -5.74
C THR A 83 -9.82 -1.00 -4.85
N PHE A 84 -10.65 -1.39 -3.89
CA PHE A 84 -10.40 -2.55 -3.04
C PHE A 84 -10.32 -3.85 -3.87
N LEU A 85 -11.27 -4.08 -4.78
CA LEU A 85 -11.26 -5.25 -5.66
C LEU A 85 -10.03 -5.28 -6.57
N ALA A 86 -9.56 -4.12 -7.05
CA ALA A 86 -8.33 -4.01 -7.82
C ALA A 86 -7.10 -4.42 -6.99
N GLY A 87 -7.04 -4.02 -5.70
CA GLY A 87 -6.01 -4.49 -4.77
C GLY A 87 -6.00 -6.01 -4.60
N LEU A 88 -7.19 -6.62 -4.43
CA LEU A 88 -7.32 -8.08 -4.38
C LEU A 88 -6.88 -8.75 -5.68
N TRP A 89 -7.23 -8.15 -6.82
CA TRP A 89 -6.83 -8.65 -8.13
C TRP A 89 -5.32 -8.62 -8.33
N ILE A 90 -4.63 -7.57 -7.88
CA ILE A 90 -3.16 -7.48 -7.92
C ILE A 90 -2.54 -8.65 -7.17
N ILE A 91 -2.94 -8.87 -5.90
CA ILE A 91 -2.44 -10.00 -5.09
C ILE A 91 -2.76 -11.32 -5.78
N LYS A 92 -3.99 -11.48 -6.28
CA LYS A 92 -4.43 -12.69 -6.98
C LYS A 92 -3.55 -13.01 -8.18
N VAL A 93 -3.23 -12.02 -9.00
CA VAL A 93 -2.39 -12.19 -10.20
C VAL A 93 -0.95 -12.52 -9.80
N VAL A 94 -0.35 -11.73 -8.90
CA VAL A 94 1.05 -11.89 -8.49
C VAL A 94 1.29 -13.26 -7.82
N PHE A 95 0.36 -13.70 -6.98
CA PHE A 95 0.46 -15.00 -6.31
C PHE A 95 -0.16 -16.15 -7.10
N SER A 96 -0.84 -15.89 -8.21
CA SER A 96 -1.57 -16.89 -9.01
C SER A 96 -2.51 -17.75 -8.13
N THR A 97 -3.34 -17.09 -7.33
CA THR A 97 -4.14 -17.73 -6.28
C THR A 97 -5.65 -17.52 -6.46
N SER A 98 -6.47 -18.00 -5.52
CA SER A 98 -7.92 -17.76 -5.48
C SER A 98 -8.27 -16.44 -4.79
N TRP A 99 -9.48 -15.92 -5.06
CA TRP A 99 -9.96 -14.67 -4.48
C TRP A 99 -9.98 -14.68 -2.95
N ILE A 100 -10.40 -15.80 -2.33
CA ILE A 100 -10.45 -15.93 -0.87
C ILE A 100 -9.04 -15.85 -0.27
N LYS A 101 -8.06 -16.55 -0.86
CA LYS A 101 -6.67 -16.50 -0.39
C LYS A 101 -6.05 -15.11 -0.58
N ALA A 102 -6.36 -14.44 -1.69
CA ALA A 102 -5.95 -13.06 -1.92
C ALA A 102 -6.56 -12.08 -0.91
N PHE A 103 -7.84 -12.25 -0.57
CA PHE A 103 -8.52 -11.47 0.47
C PHE A 103 -7.88 -11.66 1.86
N ILE A 104 -7.62 -12.91 2.27
CA ILE A 104 -6.93 -13.21 3.52
C ILE A 104 -5.55 -12.55 3.53
N THR A 105 -4.80 -12.62 2.43
CA THR A 105 -3.49 -11.98 2.31
C THR A 105 -3.58 -10.45 2.41
N ALA A 106 -4.59 -9.85 1.78
CA ALA A 106 -4.82 -8.41 1.79
C ALA A 106 -5.15 -7.88 3.20
N ILE A 107 -5.79 -8.67 4.06
CA ILE A 107 -6.03 -8.30 5.46
C ILE A 107 -4.70 -8.01 6.17
N PHE A 108 -3.65 -8.81 5.94
CA PHE A 108 -2.34 -8.57 6.57
C PHE A 108 -1.66 -7.31 6.04
N ALA A 109 -1.77 -7.03 4.73
CA ALA A 109 -1.31 -5.77 4.16
C ALA A 109 -2.05 -4.58 4.78
N PHE A 110 -3.37 -4.71 4.99
CA PHE A 110 -4.20 -3.67 5.59
C PHE A 110 -3.86 -3.42 7.06
N ILE A 111 -3.54 -4.47 7.83
CA ILE A 111 -3.05 -4.33 9.22
C ILE A 111 -1.77 -3.48 9.26
N LEU A 112 -0.81 -3.73 8.37
CA LEU A 112 0.38 -2.88 8.28
C LEU A 112 0.01 -1.44 7.91
N ALA A 113 -0.87 -1.24 6.94
CA ALA A 113 -1.29 0.10 6.53
C ALA A 113 -1.89 0.88 7.71
N ILE A 114 -2.72 0.25 8.55
CA ILE A 114 -3.24 0.85 9.77
C ILE A 114 -2.12 1.18 10.76
N LEU A 115 -1.17 0.25 10.99
CA LEU A 115 -0.05 0.47 11.91
C LEU A 115 0.81 1.65 11.45
N VAL A 116 1.18 1.69 10.17
CA VAL A 116 1.96 2.79 9.58
C VAL A 116 1.19 4.10 9.69
N ALA A 117 -0.10 4.11 9.31
CA ALA A 117 -0.93 5.30 9.42
C ALA A 117 -1.03 5.81 10.86
N PHE A 118 -1.17 4.90 11.84
CA PHE A 118 -1.18 5.23 13.26
C PHE A 118 0.16 5.83 13.72
N PHE A 119 1.30 5.21 13.39
CA PHE A 119 2.61 5.74 13.76
C PHE A 119 2.87 7.10 13.12
N LEU A 120 2.50 7.29 11.85
CA LEU A 120 2.62 8.59 11.18
C LEU A 120 1.69 9.62 11.81
N ALA A 121 0.44 9.26 12.12
CA ALA A 121 -0.50 10.16 12.78
C ALA A 121 -0.02 10.59 14.18
N VAL A 122 0.58 9.67 14.95
CA VAL A 122 1.20 9.99 16.24
C VAL A 122 2.43 10.87 16.03
N LEU A 123 3.34 10.53 15.12
CA LEU A 123 4.55 11.30 14.86
C LEU A 123 4.22 12.72 14.41
N PHE A 124 3.35 12.87 13.40
CA PHE A 124 2.96 14.16 12.86
C PHE A 124 2.00 14.91 13.79
N GLY A 125 1.08 14.23 14.44
CA GLY A 125 0.15 14.82 15.41
C GLY A 125 0.86 15.37 16.65
N LEU A 126 1.84 14.64 17.19
CA LEU A 126 2.70 15.15 18.27
C LEU A 126 3.58 16.31 17.80
N SER A 127 4.07 16.29 16.56
CA SER A 127 4.87 17.39 16.02
C SER A 127 4.06 18.68 15.77
N LEU A 128 2.77 18.56 15.41
CA LEU A 128 1.84 19.70 15.36
C LEU A 128 1.55 20.24 16.77
N PHE A 129 1.42 19.35 17.77
CA PHE A 129 1.24 19.74 19.17
C PHE A 129 2.49 20.41 19.78
N ALA A 130 3.68 20.04 19.32
CA ALA A 130 4.94 20.66 19.76
C ALA A 130 5.20 22.06 19.14
N LEU A 131 4.41 22.47 18.14
CA LEU A 131 4.48 23.78 17.48
C LEU A 131 3.43 24.76 18.01
N LEU A 132 2.52 24.32 18.90
CA LEU A 132 1.49 25.11 19.57
C LEU A 132 1.91 25.41 21.02
#